data_AF-A0A1U7TQR0-F1
#
_entry.id   AF-A0A1U7TQR0-F1
#
_cell.length_a   1.000
_cell.length_b   1.000
_cell.length_c   1.000
_cell.angle_alpha   90.00
_cell.angle_beta   90.00
_cell.angle_gamma   90.00
#
_symmetry.space_group_name_H-M   'P 1'
#
loop_
_entity.id
_entity.type
_entity.pdbx_description
1 polymer ?
#
loop_
_entity_poly.entity_id
_entity_poly.type
_entity_poly.pdbx_seq_one_letter_code
_entity_poly.pdbx_strand_id
1 'polypeptide(L)'
;GPPGLPGLKGDPGSKGEKGHPGLIGLIGPPGEQGEKGDRGLPGTQGSPGVKGDGGIPGPAGPIGPPGPPGLPGPQGPKGNKGSSGPAGQKGDSGLPGPPGPPGPPGEVIQPLPILSPKKTRRHTESLQADADDNILDYSDGMEEIFGSLNSLKQDIEHMKFPMGTQTNPARTCKDLQLSHPDFPDGEYWIDPNQGCSGDSFKVYCNFTSGGETCIYPDKKSEGVRISSWPKEKPGSWFSEFKRGKLLSYLDVEGNSINMVQMTFLKLLTASARQNFTYNCHQSAAWYDVSSGSYDKAVRFLGSNDEEISYDNNPFIKALYDGCASRKGYEKTVIEINTPKIDQVPIVDVMINDFGDQNQKFGFEVGPVCFLG
;
A
#
# COMPACT_ATOMS: atom_id res chain seq x y z
N GLY A 1 -60.75 5.58 38.15
CA GLY A 1 -59.87 4.66 38.90
C GLY A 1 -58.74 5.45 39.52
N PRO A 2 -58.06 4.96 40.57
CA PRO A 2 -56.93 5.69 41.14
C PRO A 2 -55.78 5.79 40.11
N PRO A 3 -54.95 6.85 40.17
CA PRO A 3 -53.83 7.03 39.25
C PRO A 3 -52.81 5.87 39.36
N GLY A 4 -52.28 5.45 38.22
CA GLY A 4 -51.30 4.35 38.14
C GLY A 4 -49.99 4.66 38.87
N LEU A 5 -49.37 3.63 39.42
CA LEU A 5 -48.10 3.71 40.14
C LEU A 5 -46.98 4.27 39.23
N PRO A 6 -46.13 5.20 39.72
CA PRO A 6 -44.97 5.67 38.97
C PRO A 6 -44.02 4.52 38.61
N GLY A 7 -43.54 4.50 37.37
CA GLY A 7 -42.63 3.48 36.86
C GLY A 7 -41.29 3.46 37.60
N LEU A 8 -40.70 2.26 37.73
CA LEU A 8 -39.39 2.04 38.34
C LEU A 8 -38.30 2.78 37.56
N LYS A 9 -37.43 3.48 38.31
CA LYS A 9 -36.28 4.21 37.78
C LYS A 9 -35.25 3.21 37.24
N GLY A 10 -34.86 3.36 35.97
CA GLY A 10 -33.88 2.48 35.32
C GLY A 10 -32.50 2.53 35.99
N ASP A 11 -31.78 1.40 35.91
CA ASP A 11 -30.45 1.24 36.50
C ASP A 11 -29.43 2.21 35.88
N PRO A 12 -28.44 2.69 36.66
CA PRO A 12 -27.38 3.56 36.15
C PRO A 12 -26.57 2.85 35.06
N GLY A 13 -26.32 3.54 33.94
CA GLY A 13 -25.50 3.01 32.85
C GLY A 13 -24.07 2.66 33.28
N SER A 14 -23.52 1.61 32.66
CA SER A 14 -22.15 1.16 32.89
C SER A 14 -21.14 2.27 32.63
N LYS A 15 -20.19 2.44 33.56
CA LYS A 15 -19.08 3.39 33.46
C LYS A 15 -18.24 3.05 32.22
N GLY A 16 -18.05 4.03 31.32
CA GLY A 16 -17.26 3.86 30.10
C GLY A 16 -15.82 3.43 30.39
N GLU A 17 -15.23 2.66 29.47
CA GLU A 17 -13.84 2.22 29.56
C GLU A 17 -12.88 3.41 29.62
N LYS A 18 -11.81 3.26 30.42
CA LYS A 18 -10.75 4.25 30.54
C LYS A 18 -10.06 4.40 29.17
N GLY A 19 -9.91 5.64 28.70
CA GLY A 19 -9.13 5.95 27.51
C GLY A 19 -7.72 5.39 27.58
N HIS A 20 -7.20 4.98 26.43
CA HIS A 20 -5.86 4.40 26.31
C HIS A 20 -4.81 5.46 26.68
N PRO A 21 -3.69 5.09 27.34
CA PRO A 21 -2.60 6.02 27.57
C PRO A 21 -2.08 6.57 26.23
N GLY A 22 -1.90 7.88 26.13
CA GLY A 22 -1.29 8.49 24.95
C GLY A 22 0.12 7.93 24.73
N LEU A 23 0.46 7.67 23.47
CA LEU A 23 1.81 7.28 23.07
C LEU A 23 2.81 8.33 23.58
N ILE A 24 3.83 7.87 24.31
CA ILE A 24 4.99 8.65 24.68
C ILE A 24 5.63 9.14 23.38
N GLY A 25 5.71 10.47 23.22
CA GLY A 25 6.40 11.07 22.07
C GLY A 25 7.83 10.56 22.01
N LEU A 26 8.22 10.01 20.86
CA LEU A 26 9.60 9.63 20.59
C LEU A 26 10.48 10.86 20.77
N ILE A 27 11.50 10.75 21.62
CA ILE A 27 12.56 11.75 21.75
C ILE A 27 13.16 11.93 20.36
N GLY A 28 13.12 13.16 19.83
CA GLY A 28 13.72 13.47 18.54
C GLY A 28 15.21 13.09 18.54
N PRO A 29 15.75 12.57 17.42
CA PRO A 29 17.16 12.25 17.33
C PRO A 29 18.01 13.47 17.67
N PRO A 30 19.16 13.31 18.35
CA PRO A 30 20.11 14.41 18.57
C PRO A 30 20.44 15.07 17.22
N GLY A 31 20.33 16.40 17.15
CA GLY A 31 20.66 17.14 15.93
C GLY A 31 22.07 16.82 15.47
N GLU A 32 22.24 16.62 14.17
CA GLU A 32 23.55 16.30 13.58
C GLU A 32 24.58 17.39 13.90
N GLN A 33 25.78 16.95 14.24
CA GLN A 33 26.92 17.83 14.46
C GLN A 33 27.20 18.56 13.13
N GLY A 34 27.04 19.89 13.13
CA GLY A 34 27.29 20.70 11.95
C GLY A 34 28.66 20.41 11.35
N GLU A 35 28.70 20.16 10.05
CA GLU A 35 29.94 19.89 9.32
C GLU A 35 30.92 21.03 9.50
N LYS A 36 32.14 20.68 9.91
CA LYS A 36 33.23 21.64 10.04
C LYS A 36 33.58 22.15 8.64
N GLY A 37 33.28 23.41 8.37
CA GLY A 37 33.51 24.03 7.05
C GLY A 37 34.90 23.72 6.49
N ASP A 38 34.91 23.26 5.24
CA ASP A 38 36.13 22.88 4.54
C ASP A 38 37.13 24.04 4.46
N ARG A 39 38.39 23.73 4.76
CA ARG A 39 39.50 24.67 4.61
C ARG A 39 39.68 24.95 3.11
N GLY A 40 39.50 26.21 2.71
CA GLY A 40 39.65 26.64 1.32
C GLY A 40 40.95 26.14 0.69
N LEU A 41 40.83 25.66 -0.56
CA LEU A 41 41.93 25.13 -1.36
C LEU A 41 43.05 26.17 -1.50
N PRO A 42 44.34 25.79 -1.34
CA PRO A 42 45.45 26.68 -1.66
C PRO A 42 45.40 27.10 -3.13
N GLY A 43 45.50 28.41 -3.39
CA GLY A 43 45.53 28.94 -4.74
C GLY A 43 46.68 28.37 -5.57
N THR A 44 46.42 28.09 -6.84
CA THR A 44 47.39 27.56 -7.80
C THR A 44 48.57 28.53 -7.98
N GLN A 45 49.79 28.03 -7.78
CA GLN A 45 51.03 28.78 -7.98
C GLN A 45 51.19 29.16 -9.46
N GLY A 46 51.17 30.47 -9.75
CA GLY A 46 51.43 31.00 -11.08
C GLY A 46 52.86 30.77 -11.55
N SER A 47 53.03 30.45 -12.82
CA SER A 47 54.32 30.24 -13.49
C SER A 47 55.16 31.53 -13.55
N PRO A 48 56.50 31.48 -13.39
CA PRO A 48 57.34 32.67 -13.43
C PRO A 48 57.39 33.28 -14.85
N GLY A 49 57.00 34.55 -14.96
CA GLY A 49 57.17 35.37 -16.16
C GLY A 49 58.56 36.01 -16.24
N VAL A 50 59.05 36.18 -17.47
CA VAL A 50 60.43 36.54 -17.84
C VAL A 50 60.75 38.03 -17.57
N LYS A 51 62.00 38.28 -17.20
CA LYS A 51 62.63 39.59 -16.94
C LYS A 51 62.55 40.54 -18.15
N GLY A 52 62.16 41.80 -17.92
CA GLY A 52 62.26 42.92 -18.86
C GLY A 52 62.53 44.24 -18.12
N ASP A 53 63.39 45.08 -18.70
CA ASP A 53 64.02 46.27 -18.10
C ASP A 53 63.15 47.55 -18.06
N GLY A 54 63.32 48.31 -16.97
CA GLY A 54 63.43 49.78 -16.85
C GLY A 54 62.44 50.78 -17.48
N GLY A 55 61.73 51.55 -16.63
CA GLY A 55 61.30 52.93 -16.92
C GLY A 55 60.01 53.41 -16.22
N ILE A 56 60.03 54.59 -15.57
CA ILE A 56 59.13 55.09 -14.48
C ILE A 56 58.09 56.12 -15.00
N PRO A 57 56.86 56.22 -14.45
CA PRO A 57 56.50 57.37 -13.58
C PRO A 57 55.67 57.00 -12.32
N GLY A 58 55.91 57.69 -11.20
CA GLY A 58 55.53 57.27 -9.84
C GLY A 58 54.08 57.54 -9.42
N PRO A 59 53.55 56.79 -8.41
CA PRO A 59 52.26 57.10 -7.80
C PRO A 59 52.30 57.38 -6.29
N ALA A 60 51.16 57.94 -5.87
CA ALA A 60 50.69 58.47 -4.58
C ALA A 60 51.30 57.97 -3.27
N GLY A 61 51.32 58.88 -2.28
CA GLY A 61 51.79 58.65 -0.93
C GLY A 61 51.02 57.53 -0.18
N PRO A 62 51.65 56.95 0.86
CA PRO A 62 51.18 55.74 1.50
C PRO A 62 49.86 55.94 2.25
N ILE A 63 48.95 54.99 2.06
CA ILE A 63 47.72 54.81 2.87
C ILE A 63 48.13 54.35 4.26
N GLY A 64 47.53 54.96 5.30
CA GLY A 64 47.80 54.62 6.70
C GLY A 64 47.48 53.15 7.04
N PRO A 65 48.14 52.58 8.06
CA PRO A 65 47.94 51.18 8.42
C PRO A 65 46.49 50.92 8.88
N PRO A 66 45.90 49.77 8.52
CA PRO A 66 44.59 49.36 9.02
C PRO A 66 44.59 49.23 10.54
N GLY A 67 43.48 49.65 11.18
CA GLY A 67 43.30 49.52 12.62
C GLY A 67 43.34 48.05 13.08
N PRO A 68 43.76 47.78 14.33
CA PRO A 68 43.85 46.42 14.84
C PRO A 68 42.45 45.76 14.91
N PRO A 69 42.36 44.44 14.65
CA PRO A 69 41.11 43.69 14.78
C PRO A 69 40.51 43.82 16.18
N GLY A 70 39.18 43.97 16.25
CA GLY A 70 38.45 44.02 17.51
C GLY A 70 38.61 42.73 18.33
N LEU A 71 38.72 42.87 19.65
CA LEU A 71 38.86 41.75 20.57
C LEU A 71 37.62 40.84 20.52
N PRO A 72 37.80 39.50 20.56
CA PRO A 72 36.70 38.56 20.64
C PRO A 72 35.81 38.83 21.87
N GLY A 73 34.49 38.76 21.69
CA GLY A 73 33.53 38.93 22.77
C GLY A 73 33.68 37.85 23.86
N PRO A 74 33.35 38.16 25.12
CA PRO A 74 33.48 37.21 26.22
C PRO A 74 32.54 36.01 26.04
N GLN A 75 33.02 34.84 26.45
CA GLN A 75 32.29 33.58 26.40
C GLN A 75 31.04 33.64 27.28
N GLY A 76 29.88 33.25 26.73
CA GLY A 76 28.62 33.21 27.47
C GLY A 76 28.66 32.24 28.66
N PRO A 77 27.92 32.52 29.75
CA PRO A 77 27.94 31.70 30.95
C PRO A 77 27.39 30.30 30.70
N LYS A 78 28.03 29.31 31.32
CA LYS A 78 27.67 27.89 31.26
C LYS A 78 26.28 27.67 31.86
N GLY A 79 25.36 27.08 31.10
CA GLY A 79 24.01 26.76 31.58
C GLY A 79 24.04 25.83 32.79
N ASN A 80 23.15 26.09 33.75
CA ASN A 80 23.04 25.31 34.99
C ASN A 80 22.61 23.86 34.69
N LYS A 81 23.27 22.90 35.34
CA LYS A 81 22.95 21.48 35.28
C LYS A 81 21.53 21.27 35.85
N GLY A 82 20.62 20.74 35.02
CA GLY A 82 19.28 20.36 35.48
C GLY A 82 19.35 19.32 36.61
N SER A 83 18.56 19.53 37.67
CA SER A 83 18.44 18.58 38.78
C SER A 83 17.85 17.26 38.31
N SER A 84 18.54 16.15 38.57
CA SER A 84 18.00 14.81 38.35
C SER A 84 16.72 14.64 39.16
N GLY A 85 15.62 14.26 38.51
CA GLY A 85 14.37 13.93 39.19
C GLY A 85 14.54 12.74 40.14
N PRO A 86 13.76 12.66 41.23
CA PRO A 86 13.83 11.54 42.15
C PRO A 86 13.44 10.22 41.47
N ALA A 87 14.14 9.14 41.81
CA ALA A 87 13.85 7.80 41.31
C ALA A 87 12.42 7.38 41.70
N GLY A 88 11.65 6.88 40.73
CA GLY A 88 10.32 6.34 40.98
C GLY A 88 10.39 5.14 41.93
N GLN A 89 9.42 5.03 42.84
CA GLN A 89 9.31 3.88 43.74
C GLN A 89 9.13 2.59 42.94
N LYS A 90 9.88 1.56 43.32
CA LYS A 90 9.79 0.21 42.76
C LYS A 90 8.36 -0.31 43.00
N GLY A 91 7.64 -0.60 41.93
CA GLY A 91 6.31 -1.22 42.05
C GLY A 91 6.42 -2.59 42.69
N ASP A 92 5.53 -2.87 43.66
CA ASP A 92 5.43 -4.18 44.29
C ASP A 92 5.09 -5.26 43.27
N SER A 93 5.77 -6.40 43.36
CA SER A 93 5.52 -7.57 42.52
C SER A 93 4.07 -8.02 42.67
N GLY A 94 3.33 -8.09 41.56
CA GLY A 94 1.97 -8.61 41.53
C GLY A 94 1.92 -10.04 42.09
N LEU A 95 0.88 -10.32 42.88
CA LEU A 95 0.63 -11.65 43.43
C LEU A 95 0.44 -12.68 42.30
N PRO A 96 0.94 -13.92 42.46
CA PRO A 96 0.68 -14.99 41.51
C PRO A 96 -0.82 -15.18 41.29
N GLY A 97 -1.24 -15.28 40.02
CA GLY A 97 -2.63 -15.56 39.69
C GLY A 97 -3.09 -16.90 40.28
N PRO A 98 -4.37 -17.05 40.64
CA PRO A 98 -4.90 -18.30 41.15
C PRO A 98 -4.75 -19.43 40.11
N PRO A 99 -4.61 -20.70 40.54
CA PRO A 99 -4.59 -21.84 39.64
C PRO A 99 -5.83 -21.86 38.74
N GLY A 100 -5.63 -22.13 37.45
CA GLY A 100 -6.74 -22.29 36.51
C GLY A 100 -7.68 -23.42 36.96
N PRO A 101 -8.98 -23.33 36.62
CA PRO A 101 -9.94 -24.38 36.94
C PRO A 101 -9.54 -25.72 36.27
N PRO A 102 -9.83 -26.87 36.91
CA PRO A 102 -9.59 -28.17 36.30
C PRO A 102 -10.29 -28.28 34.94
N GLY A 103 -9.59 -28.82 33.95
CA GLY A 103 -10.18 -29.10 32.64
C GLY A 103 -11.37 -30.06 32.74
N PRO A 104 -12.33 -29.99 31.82
CA PRO A 104 -13.49 -30.88 31.82
C PRO A 104 -13.03 -32.35 31.70
N PRO A 105 -13.71 -33.30 32.37
CA PRO A 105 -13.42 -34.73 32.24
C PRO A 105 -13.51 -35.18 30.78
N GLY A 106 -12.52 -35.94 30.33
CA GLY A 106 -12.49 -36.49 28.97
C GLY A 106 -13.74 -37.33 28.69
N GLU A 107 -14.44 -37.00 27.62
CA GLU A 107 -15.51 -37.83 27.08
C GLU A 107 -14.92 -39.17 26.64
N VAL A 108 -15.30 -40.20 27.39
CA VAL A 108 -15.10 -41.59 27.05
C VAL A 108 -15.88 -41.85 25.77
N ILE A 109 -15.14 -42.23 24.73
CA ILE A 109 -15.64 -42.82 23.49
C ILE A 109 -16.70 -43.88 23.85
N GLN A 110 -17.95 -43.62 23.50
CA GLN A 110 -19.01 -44.62 23.52
C GLN A 110 -18.76 -45.61 22.38
N PRO A 111 -18.63 -46.91 22.63
CA PRO A 111 -18.85 -47.92 21.61
C PRO A 111 -20.36 -48.04 21.38
N LEU A 112 -20.77 -47.91 20.12
CA LEU A 112 -22.13 -48.18 19.66
C LEU A 112 -22.61 -49.59 20.11
N PRO A 113 -23.88 -49.76 20.52
CA PRO A 113 -24.40 -51.04 20.98
C PRO A 113 -24.65 -52.00 19.82
N ILE A 114 -23.97 -53.15 19.86
CA ILE A 114 -24.28 -54.33 19.04
C ILE A 114 -25.62 -54.90 19.54
N LEU A 115 -26.71 -54.62 18.82
CA LEU A 115 -27.98 -55.32 18.96
C LEU A 115 -28.06 -56.43 17.92
N SER A 116 -27.64 -57.62 18.32
CA SER A 116 -27.97 -58.87 17.63
C SER A 116 -29.40 -59.31 17.97
N PRO A 117 -30.27 -59.67 17.00
CA PRO A 117 -31.40 -60.52 17.28
C PRO A 117 -31.06 -61.97 16.89
N LYS A 118 -30.87 -62.83 17.91
CA LYS A 118 -31.02 -64.28 17.74
C LYS A 118 -32.50 -64.57 17.46
N LYS A 119 -32.82 -65.06 16.26
CA LYS A 119 -33.99 -65.94 16.06
C LYS A 119 -33.58 -67.20 15.32
N THR A 120 -33.59 -68.27 16.09
CA THR A 120 -33.55 -69.66 15.67
C THR A 120 -34.74 -70.00 14.76
N ARG A 121 -34.49 -70.51 13.55
CA ARG A 121 -35.38 -71.49 12.90
C ARG A 121 -34.57 -72.43 12.02
N ARG A 122 -35.01 -73.68 12.00
CA ARG A 122 -34.27 -74.91 11.71
C ARG A 122 -34.07 -75.17 10.22
N HIS A 123 -32.98 -75.91 9.94
CA HIS A 123 -32.77 -76.93 8.89
C HIS A 123 -33.56 -76.80 7.58
N THR A 124 -32.88 -76.89 6.43
CA THR A 124 -32.78 -78.11 5.59
C THR A 124 -31.83 -77.82 4.42
N GLU A 125 -31.11 -78.84 3.99
CA GLU A 125 -30.18 -78.85 2.87
C GLU A 125 -30.74 -78.19 1.60
N SER A 126 -29.98 -77.28 0.99
CA SER A 126 -29.99 -77.04 -0.45
C SER A 126 -28.65 -76.42 -0.84
N LEU A 127 -27.78 -77.21 -1.47
CA LEU A 127 -26.74 -76.70 -2.35
C LEU A 127 -27.45 -75.93 -3.47
N GLN A 128 -27.33 -74.61 -3.56
CA GLN A 128 -27.30 -73.87 -4.83
C GLN A 128 -27.12 -72.37 -4.57
N ALA A 129 -26.12 -71.78 -5.25
CA ALA A 129 -25.98 -70.37 -5.63
C ALA A 129 -26.00 -69.32 -4.50
N ASP A 130 -24.90 -68.58 -4.36
CA ASP A 130 -24.89 -67.12 -4.21
C ASP A 130 -23.43 -66.63 -4.23
N ALA A 131 -22.84 -66.71 -5.43
CA ALA A 131 -21.55 -66.08 -5.74
C ALA A 131 -21.72 -64.61 -6.20
N ASP A 132 -22.96 -64.09 -6.17
CA ASP A 132 -23.31 -62.78 -6.75
C ASP A 132 -23.37 -61.67 -5.68
N ASP A 133 -23.69 -61.99 -4.42
CA ASP A 133 -23.92 -60.99 -3.37
C ASP A 133 -22.62 -60.45 -2.72
N ASN A 134 -21.53 -61.22 -2.77
CA ASN A 134 -20.19 -60.77 -2.32
C ASN A 134 -19.43 -59.96 -3.40
N ILE A 135 -19.88 -59.98 -4.65
CA ILE A 135 -19.26 -59.24 -5.77
C ILE A 135 -19.74 -57.78 -5.78
N LEU A 136 -20.96 -57.51 -5.33
CA LEU A 136 -21.55 -56.17 -5.29
C LEU A 136 -20.92 -55.29 -4.20
N ASP A 137 -20.67 -55.82 -3.00
CA ASP A 137 -20.02 -55.12 -1.88
C ASP A 137 -18.55 -54.78 -2.17
N TYR A 138 -17.86 -55.64 -2.93
CA TYR A 138 -16.48 -55.37 -3.39
C TYR A 138 -16.43 -54.33 -4.52
N SER A 139 -17.45 -54.28 -5.37
CA SER A 139 -17.58 -53.26 -6.42
C SER A 139 -17.88 -51.87 -5.83
N ASP A 140 -18.76 -51.80 -4.83
CA ASP A 140 -19.12 -50.56 -4.13
C ASP A 140 -17.94 -50.01 -3.32
N GLY A 141 -17.27 -50.87 -2.53
CA GLY A 141 -16.06 -50.49 -1.81
C GLY A 141 -14.90 -50.09 -2.73
N MET A 142 -14.83 -50.64 -3.95
CA MET A 142 -13.85 -50.24 -4.96
C MET A 142 -14.23 -48.90 -5.63
N GLU A 143 -15.52 -48.61 -5.82
CA GLU A 143 -16.01 -47.32 -6.30
C GLU A 143 -15.69 -46.18 -5.32
N GLU A 144 -15.83 -46.40 -4.01
CA GLU A 144 -15.42 -45.45 -2.97
C GLU A 144 -13.91 -45.17 -3.00
N ILE A 145 -13.09 -46.21 -3.20
CA ILE A 145 -11.62 -46.07 -3.32
C ILE A 145 -11.26 -45.29 -4.58
N PHE A 146 -11.90 -45.58 -5.73
CA PHE A 146 -11.67 -44.84 -6.96
C PHE A 146 -12.16 -43.39 -6.86
N GLY A 147 -13.28 -43.14 -6.17
CA GLY A 147 -13.77 -41.80 -5.84
C GLY A 147 -12.76 -41.02 -5.00
N SER A 148 -12.24 -41.65 -3.94
CA SER A 148 -11.21 -41.06 -3.06
C SER A 148 -9.91 -40.77 -3.82
N LEU A 149 -9.45 -41.68 -4.67
CA LEU A 149 -8.26 -41.50 -5.49
C LEU A 149 -8.44 -40.38 -6.53
N ASN A 150 -9.64 -40.28 -7.12
CA ASN A 150 -9.95 -39.22 -8.07
C ASN A 150 -10.04 -37.85 -7.38
N SER A 151 -10.59 -37.79 -6.16
CA SER A 151 -10.56 -36.59 -5.32
C SER A 151 -9.12 -36.19 -5.01
N LEU A 152 -8.30 -37.11 -4.52
CA LEU A 152 -6.89 -36.82 -4.22
C LEU A 152 -6.11 -36.38 -5.46
N LYS A 153 -6.40 -36.99 -6.62
CA LYS A 153 -5.82 -36.57 -7.90
C LYS A 153 -6.24 -35.14 -8.23
N GLN A 154 -7.52 -34.79 -8.07
CA GLN A 154 -8.00 -33.43 -8.28
C GLN A 154 -7.37 -32.44 -7.30
N ASP A 155 -7.21 -32.81 -6.03
CA ASP A 155 -6.55 -31.97 -5.03
C ASP A 155 -5.09 -31.71 -5.40
N ILE A 156 -4.36 -32.74 -5.86
CA ILE A 156 -2.98 -32.59 -6.35
C ILE A 156 -2.93 -31.70 -7.60
N GLU A 157 -3.87 -31.86 -8.54
CA GLU A 157 -3.94 -31.01 -9.72
C GLU A 157 -4.26 -29.56 -9.34
N HIS A 158 -5.16 -29.32 -8.39
CA HIS A 158 -5.51 -27.99 -7.89
C HIS A 158 -4.35 -27.32 -7.15
N MET A 159 -3.50 -28.08 -6.46
CA MET A 159 -2.27 -27.56 -5.86
C MET A 159 -1.22 -27.17 -6.91
N LYS A 160 -1.19 -27.86 -8.05
CA LYS A 160 -0.26 -27.57 -9.15
C LYS A 160 -0.75 -26.42 -10.03
N PHE A 161 -2.04 -26.39 -10.32
CA PHE A 161 -2.68 -25.48 -11.26
C PHE A 161 -3.88 -24.82 -10.55
N PRO A 162 -3.63 -23.81 -9.70
CA PRO A 162 -4.68 -23.12 -8.98
C PRO A 162 -5.71 -22.53 -9.95
N MET A 163 -6.99 -22.55 -9.56
CA MET A 163 -8.09 -22.12 -10.44
C MET A 163 -8.39 -20.62 -10.35
N GLY A 164 -7.79 -19.89 -9.39
CA GLY A 164 -8.08 -18.48 -9.17
C GLY A 164 -9.46 -18.25 -8.52
N THR A 165 -9.92 -19.21 -7.71
CA THR A 165 -11.16 -19.10 -6.92
C THR A 165 -10.84 -18.77 -5.46
N GLN A 166 -11.82 -18.33 -4.67
CA GLN A 166 -11.58 -18.00 -3.25
C GLN A 166 -11.04 -19.19 -2.45
N THR A 167 -11.48 -20.41 -2.78
CA THR A 167 -11.01 -21.64 -2.11
C THR A 167 -9.69 -22.16 -2.67
N ASN A 168 -9.32 -21.77 -3.89
CA ASN A 168 -8.08 -22.16 -4.56
C ASN A 168 -7.49 -20.96 -5.35
N PRO A 169 -6.98 -19.94 -4.63
CA PRO A 169 -6.44 -18.73 -5.26
C PRO A 169 -5.10 -19.02 -5.94
N ALA A 170 -4.81 -18.30 -7.02
CA ALA A 170 -3.50 -18.34 -7.65
C ALA A 170 -2.55 -17.35 -6.97
N ARG A 171 -1.23 -17.50 -7.12
CA ARG A 171 -0.28 -16.55 -6.51
C ARG A 171 -0.35 -15.16 -7.16
N THR A 172 -0.41 -15.10 -8.49
CA THR A 172 -0.62 -13.89 -9.28
C THR A 172 -1.47 -14.19 -10.50
N CYS A 173 -2.00 -13.15 -11.17
CA CYS A 173 -2.66 -13.33 -12.47
C CYS A 173 -1.72 -13.93 -13.53
N LYS A 174 -0.41 -13.67 -13.41
CA LYS A 174 0.59 -14.24 -14.32
C LYS A 174 0.71 -15.75 -14.14
N ASP A 175 0.78 -16.21 -12.90
CA ASP A 175 0.83 -17.65 -12.59
C ASP A 175 -0.45 -18.37 -13.07
N LEU A 176 -1.60 -17.70 -12.92
CA LEU A 176 -2.88 -18.22 -13.40
C LEU A 176 -2.91 -18.33 -14.93
N GLN A 177 -2.40 -17.32 -15.65
CA GLN A 177 -2.26 -17.36 -17.11
C GLN A 177 -1.35 -18.51 -17.58
N LEU A 178 -0.21 -18.71 -16.91
CA LEU A 178 0.74 -19.76 -17.26
C LEU A 178 0.16 -21.16 -17.01
N SER A 179 -0.68 -21.29 -15.98
CA SER A 179 -1.36 -22.53 -15.63
C SER A 179 -2.54 -22.83 -16.56
N HIS A 180 -3.31 -21.80 -16.94
CA HIS A 180 -4.52 -21.90 -17.74
C HIS A 180 -4.56 -20.86 -18.87
N PRO A 181 -3.90 -21.12 -20.02
CA PRO A 181 -3.81 -20.16 -21.13
C PRO A 181 -5.15 -19.81 -21.78
N ASP A 182 -6.15 -20.68 -21.64
CA ASP A 182 -7.48 -20.53 -22.24
C ASP A 182 -8.44 -19.70 -21.37
N PHE A 183 -8.01 -19.26 -20.17
CA PHE A 183 -8.87 -18.47 -19.29
C PHE A 183 -9.14 -17.08 -19.89
N PRO A 184 -10.39 -16.59 -19.82
CA PRO A 184 -10.73 -15.25 -20.30
C PRO A 184 -10.32 -14.17 -19.30
N ASP A 185 -10.09 -12.96 -19.80
CA ASP A 185 -9.92 -11.77 -18.95
C ASP A 185 -11.12 -11.62 -18.00
N GLY A 186 -10.86 -11.31 -16.74
CA GLY A 186 -11.92 -11.30 -15.74
C GLY A 186 -11.44 -11.14 -14.32
N GLU A 187 -12.34 -11.40 -13.37
CA GLU A 187 -12.04 -11.25 -11.96
C GLU A 187 -11.68 -12.60 -11.33
N TYR A 188 -10.54 -12.65 -10.65
CA TYR A 188 -10.01 -13.87 -10.04
C TYR A 188 -9.46 -13.58 -8.65
N TRP A 189 -9.35 -14.62 -7.84
CA TRP A 189 -8.75 -14.56 -6.51
C TRP A 189 -7.26 -14.87 -6.59
N ILE A 190 -6.47 -14.00 -5.96
CA ILE A 190 -5.04 -14.19 -5.82
C ILE A 190 -4.59 -14.15 -4.36
N ASP A 191 -3.51 -14.86 -4.08
CA ASP A 191 -2.86 -14.95 -2.79
C ASP A 191 -1.31 -14.86 -2.92
N PRO A 192 -0.77 -13.63 -3.11
CA PRO A 192 0.66 -13.40 -3.30
C PRO A 192 1.56 -13.86 -2.14
N ASN A 193 1.12 -13.66 -0.89
CA ASN A 193 1.88 -14.07 0.30
C ASN A 193 1.78 -15.58 0.57
N GLN A 194 0.80 -16.26 -0.04
CA GLN A 194 0.47 -17.67 0.18
C GLN A 194 0.15 -17.98 1.64
N GLY A 195 -0.04 -19.27 1.93
CA GLY A 195 -0.30 -19.76 3.28
C GLY A 195 -1.79 -19.97 3.49
N CYS A 196 -2.41 -19.14 4.32
CA CYS A 196 -3.83 -19.28 4.62
C CYS A 196 -4.65 -18.49 3.60
N SER A 197 -5.35 -19.16 2.69
CA SER A 197 -6.15 -18.52 1.62
C SER A 197 -7.29 -17.61 2.11
N GLY A 198 -7.54 -17.53 3.43
CA GLY A 198 -8.54 -16.64 4.03
C GLY A 198 -8.21 -15.15 3.94
N ASP A 199 -6.96 -14.76 3.65
CA ASP A 199 -6.57 -13.37 3.37
C ASP A 199 -6.26 -13.10 1.89
N SER A 200 -6.64 -14.04 1.01
CA SER A 200 -6.65 -13.82 -0.44
C SER A 200 -7.62 -12.70 -0.80
N PHE A 201 -7.40 -12.08 -1.96
CA PHE A 201 -8.21 -10.97 -2.40
C PHE A 201 -8.50 -11.05 -3.89
N LYS A 202 -9.59 -10.41 -4.31
CA LYS A 202 -10.10 -10.48 -5.67
C LYS A 202 -9.56 -9.32 -6.52
N VAL A 203 -9.01 -9.66 -7.68
CA VAL A 203 -8.37 -8.72 -8.62
C VAL A 203 -8.93 -8.91 -10.02
N TYR A 204 -8.68 -7.95 -10.90
CA TYR A 204 -8.93 -8.12 -12.32
C TYR A 204 -7.65 -8.63 -13.01
N CYS A 205 -7.72 -9.82 -13.59
CA CYS A 205 -6.64 -10.39 -14.39
C CYS A 205 -6.87 -10.07 -15.87
N ASN A 206 -5.88 -9.43 -16.48
CA ASN A 206 -5.85 -9.16 -17.92
C ASN A 206 -4.84 -10.09 -18.59
N PHE A 207 -5.31 -11.25 -19.02
CA PHE A 207 -4.52 -12.26 -19.74
C PHE A 207 -4.18 -11.80 -21.16
N THR A 208 -5.06 -11.03 -21.82
CA THR A 208 -4.75 -10.43 -23.13
C THR A 208 -3.52 -9.52 -23.08
N SER A 209 -3.28 -8.86 -21.93
CA SER A 209 -2.15 -7.95 -21.70
C SER A 209 -0.95 -8.63 -21.01
N GLY A 210 -0.83 -9.95 -21.12
CA GLY A 210 0.33 -10.67 -20.58
C GLY A 210 0.18 -11.13 -19.13
N GLY A 211 -1.04 -11.17 -18.60
CA GLY A 211 -1.32 -11.68 -17.25
C GLY A 211 -1.19 -10.62 -16.16
N GLU A 212 -1.49 -9.36 -16.48
CA GLU A 212 -1.41 -8.26 -15.52
C GLU A 212 -2.43 -8.41 -14.41
N THR A 213 -2.01 -8.10 -13.19
CA THR A 213 -2.84 -8.03 -11.99
C THR A 213 -3.27 -6.59 -11.78
N CYS A 214 -4.52 -6.24 -12.07
CA CYS A 214 -5.02 -4.88 -11.98
C CYS A 214 -5.86 -4.66 -10.72
N ILE A 215 -5.53 -3.61 -9.98
CA ILE A 215 -6.21 -3.16 -8.77
C ILE A 215 -6.80 -1.78 -9.02
N TYR A 216 -8.10 -1.64 -8.79
CA TYR A 216 -8.85 -0.41 -9.07
C TYR A 216 -8.86 0.52 -7.86
N PRO A 217 -8.89 1.85 -8.08
CA PRO A 217 -9.14 2.78 -7.00
C PRO A 217 -10.56 2.60 -6.43
N ASP A 218 -10.76 3.00 -5.18
CA ASP A 218 -12.10 2.99 -4.60
C ASP A 218 -13.04 3.97 -5.32
N LYS A 219 -14.35 3.77 -5.21
CA LYS A 219 -15.37 4.64 -5.87
C LYS A 219 -15.24 6.13 -5.54
N LYS A 220 -14.57 6.43 -4.43
CA LYS A 220 -14.33 7.78 -3.94
C LYS A 220 -13.08 8.37 -4.62
N SER A 221 -12.11 7.56 -4.99
CA SER A 221 -10.80 7.90 -5.54
C SER A 221 -10.73 7.71 -7.07
N GLU A 222 -11.77 7.13 -7.68
CA GLU A 222 -11.94 7.05 -9.15
C GLU A 222 -11.71 8.39 -9.84
N GLY A 223 -12.02 9.51 -9.18
CA GLY A 223 -11.73 10.83 -9.72
C GLY A 223 -12.63 11.93 -9.20
N VAL A 224 -12.46 13.11 -9.79
CA VAL A 224 -13.30 14.27 -9.53
C VAL A 224 -13.78 14.86 -10.86
N ARG A 225 -15.07 15.18 -10.92
CA ARG A 225 -15.67 15.83 -12.10
C ARG A 225 -15.10 17.23 -12.29
N ILE A 226 -15.02 17.65 -13.55
CA ILE A 226 -14.51 18.98 -13.92
C ILE A 226 -15.23 20.10 -13.17
N SER A 227 -14.49 20.82 -12.34
CA SER A 227 -15.01 21.84 -11.43
C SER A 227 -14.04 23.01 -11.31
N SER A 228 -14.56 24.18 -10.91
CA SER A 228 -13.73 25.32 -10.52
C SER A 228 -13.34 25.21 -9.05
N TRP A 229 -12.08 25.49 -8.72
CA TRP A 229 -11.53 25.36 -7.37
C TRP A 229 -11.03 26.70 -6.81
N PRO A 230 -11.89 27.73 -6.67
CA PRO A 230 -11.46 29.10 -6.35
C PRO A 230 -10.96 29.29 -4.91
N LYS A 231 -11.16 28.31 -4.02
CA LYS A 231 -10.77 28.36 -2.60
C LYS A 231 -9.52 27.54 -2.29
N GLU A 232 -9.06 26.74 -3.26
CA GLU A 232 -7.90 25.87 -3.09
C GLU A 232 -6.65 26.57 -3.64
N LYS A 233 -5.46 26.09 -3.24
CA LYS A 233 -4.19 26.71 -3.61
C LYS A 233 -3.51 25.92 -4.74
N PRO A 234 -3.07 26.57 -5.82
CA PRO A 234 -2.25 25.91 -6.84
C PRO A 234 -0.95 25.38 -6.24
N GLY A 235 -0.53 24.19 -6.65
CA GLY A 235 0.67 23.53 -6.15
C GLY A 235 0.54 22.89 -4.76
N SER A 236 -0.65 22.86 -4.15
CA SER A 236 -0.89 22.00 -2.99
C SER A 236 -1.41 20.62 -3.42
N TRP A 237 -1.18 19.62 -2.57
CA TRP A 237 -1.65 18.26 -2.81
C TRP A 237 -3.18 18.18 -2.78
N PHE A 238 -3.75 17.26 -3.56
CA PHE A 238 -5.19 17.07 -3.59
C PHE A 238 -5.73 16.67 -2.22
N SER A 239 -5.01 15.87 -1.42
CA SER A 239 -5.41 15.56 -0.05
C SER A 239 -5.54 16.77 0.88
N GLU A 240 -4.84 17.88 0.60
CA GLU A 240 -4.90 19.12 1.38
C GLU A 240 -6.11 19.99 1.04
N PHE A 241 -6.79 19.72 -0.09
CA PHE A 241 -7.96 20.48 -0.49
C PHE A 241 -9.12 20.24 0.49
N LYS A 242 -10.04 21.20 0.59
CA LYS A 242 -11.20 21.06 1.49
C LYS A 242 -12.09 19.83 1.20
N ARG A 243 -12.17 19.43 -0.07
CA ARG A 243 -12.87 18.20 -0.53
C ARG A 243 -11.90 17.12 -1.00
N GLY A 244 -10.63 17.33 -0.70
CA GLY A 244 -9.51 16.45 -0.98
C GLY A 244 -9.51 15.20 -0.13
N LYS A 245 -8.80 14.18 -0.61
CA LYS A 245 -8.43 12.98 0.15
C LYS A 245 -7.32 12.24 -0.57
N LEU A 246 -6.61 11.39 0.16
CA LEU A 246 -5.70 10.42 -0.43
C LEU A 246 -6.46 9.42 -1.30
N LEU A 247 -5.79 8.94 -2.34
CA LEU A 247 -6.28 7.91 -3.23
C LEU A 247 -6.10 6.55 -2.57
N SER A 248 -7.19 5.78 -2.49
CA SER A 248 -7.20 4.43 -1.95
C SER A 248 -7.55 3.41 -3.02
N TYR A 249 -7.05 2.19 -2.85
CA TYR A 249 -7.25 1.06 -3.75
C TYR A 249 -7.84 -0.08 -2.95
N LEU A 250 -8.80 -0.77 -3.55
CA LEU A 250 -9.53 -1.86 -2.93
C LEU A 250 -9.50 -3.07 -3.84
N ASP A 251 -9.82 -4.22 -3.28
CA ASP A 251 -10.13 -5.38 -4.09
C ASP A 251 -11.42 -5.15 -4.89
N VAL A 252 -11.74 -6.07 -5.80
CA VAL A 252 -12.95 -6.01 -6.63
C VAL A 252 -14.24 -6.01 -5.79
N GLU A 253 -14.22 -6.57 -4.59
CA GLU A 253 -15.36 -6.62 -3.68
C GLU A 253 -15.50 -5.36 -2.80
N GLY A 254 -14.53 -4.44 -2.86
CA GLY A 254 -14.48 -3.23 -2.06
C GLY A 254 -13.85 -3.39 -0.67
N ASN A 255 -13.14 -4.48 -0.41
CA ASN A 255 -12.39 -4.69 0.82
C ASN A 255 -10.99 -4.06 0.73
N SER A 256 -10.46 -3.65 1.87
CA SER A 256 -9.09 -3.16 1.97
C SER A 256 -8.11 -4.31 1.76
N ILE A 257 -7.15 -4.14 0.86
CA ILE A 257 -6.08 -5.11 0.65
C ILE A 257 -5.06 -5.00 1.78
N ASN A 258 -4.71 -6.13 2.39
CA ASN A 258 -3.69 -6.18 3.44
C ASN A 258 -2.34 -5.67 2.92
N MET A 259 -1.64 -4.85 3.71
CA MET A 259 -0.31 -4.35 3.36
C MET A 259 0.68 -5.48 3.06
N VAL A 260 0.59 -6.61 3.78
CA VAL A 260 1.45 -7.79 3.53
C VAL A 260 1.20 -8.34 2.13
N GLN A 261 -0.06 -8.50 1.74
CA GLN A 261 -0.43 -8.97 0.41
C GLN A 261 0.08 -8.03 -0.69
N MET A 262 -0.07 -6.72 -0.47
CA MET A 262 0.48 -5.71 -1.37
C MET A 262 2.01 -5.80 -1.48
N THR A 263 2.73 -5.95 -0.36
CA THR A 263 4.20 -6.10 -0.38
C THR A 263 4.63 -7.32 -1.18
N PHE A 264 3.98 -8.48 -0.99
CA PHE A 264 4.31 -9.68 -1.76
C PHE A 264 3.96 -9.52 -3.25
N LEU A 265 2.83 -8.90 -3.57
CA LEU A 265 2.49 -8.60 -4.97
C LEU A 265 3.59 -7.74 -5.61
N LYS A 266 4.05 -6.68 -4.92
CA LYS A 266 5.13 -5.82 -5.41
C LYS A 266 6.44 -6.59 -5.62
N LEU A 267 6.80 -7.50 -4.72
CA LEU A 267 8.01 -8.34 -4.83
C LEU A 267 7.96 -9.33 -6.00
N LEU A 268 6.76 -9.75 -6.40
CA LEU A 268 6.54 -10.68 -7.51
C LEU A 268 6.35 -9.97 -8.85
N THR A 269 6.46 -8.64 -8.88
CA THR A 269 6.21 -7.82 -10.05
C THR A 269 7.52 -7.30 -10.62
N ALA A 270 7.68 -7.40 -11.94
CA ALA A 270 8.84 -6.85 -12.65
C ALA A 270 8.61 -5.39 -13.12
N SER A 271 7.38 -5.07 -13.53
CA SER A 271 7.00 -3.72 -13.96
C SER A 271 5.54 -3.43 -13.62
N ALA A 272 5.21 -2.18 -13.38
CA ALA A 272 3.84 -1.78 -13.11
C ALA A 272 3.44 -0.56 -13.93
N ARG A 273 2.17 -0.54 -14.32
CA ARG A 273 1.58 0.48 -15.17
C ARG A 273 0.34 1.08 -14.50
N GLN A 274 0.25 2.40 -14.52
CA GLN A 274 -0.90 3.12 -14.03
C GLN A 274 -1.20 4.32 -14.91
N ASN A 275 -2.46 4.48 -15.28
CA ASN A 275 -2.93 5.60 -16.08
C ASN A 275 -3.65 6.63 -15.22
N PHE A 276 -3.51 7.89 -15.60
CA PHE A 276 -4.19 9.01 -14.99
C PHE A 276 -4.71 9.94 -16.08
N THR A 277 -6.01 10.25 -16.05
CA THR A 277 -6.62 11.15 -17.02
C THR A 277 -6.94 12.47 -16.34
N TYR A 278 -6.32 13.55 -16.82
CA TYR A 278 -6.64 14.90 -16.38
C TYR A 278 -7.63 15.53 -17.34
N ASN A 279 -8.79 15.97 -16.85
CA ASN A 279 -9.82 16.66 -17.63
C ASN A 279 -9.69 18.17 -17.39
N CYS A 280 -9.43 18.95 -18.42
CA CYS A 280 -9.10 20.37 -18.32
C CYS A 280 -10.09 21.28 -19.04
N HIS A 281 -10.25 22.49 -18.50
CA HIS A 281 -10.82 23.64 -19.20
C HIS A 281 -9.93 24.86 -18.99
N GLN A 282 -9.31 25.33 -20.07
CA GLN A 282 -8.35 26.45 -20.04
C GLN A 282 -7.17 26.26 -19.07
N SER A 283 -6.77 25.01 -18.84
CA SER A 283 -5.71 24.62 -17.90
C SER A 283 -4.77 23.62 -18.59
N ALA A 284 -3.47 23.73 -18.33
CA ALA A 284 -2.43 22.84 -18.80
C ALA A 284 -2.21 21.70 -17.80
N ALA A 285 -2.09 20.48 -18.32
CA ALA A 285 -1.91 19.27 -17.51
C ALA A 285 -0.48 18.72 -17.58
N TRP A 286 0.21 18.94 -18.70
CA TRP A 286 1.50 18.33 -18.98
C TRP A 286 2.45 19.34 -19.63
N TYR A 287 2.42 19.49 -20.95
CA TYR A 287 3.18 20.55 -21.62
C TYR A 287 2.36 21.84 -21.69
N ASP A 288 2.93 23.01 -21.46
CA ASP A 288 2.26 24.30 -21.71
C ASP A 288 2.84 24.94 -22.97
N VAL A 289 2.05 25.04 -24.05
CA VAL A 289 2.47 25.65 -25.32
C VAL A 289 2.78 27.13 -25.17
N SER A 290 2.14 27.82 -24.21
CA SER A 290 2.32 29.26 -24.04
C SER A 290 3.64 29.62 -23.35
N SER A 291 4.09 28.82 -22.39
CA SER A 291 5.40 28.98 -21.73
C SER A 291 6.51 28.16 -22.38
N GLY A 292 6.16 27.15 -23.19
CA GLY A 292 7.11 26.20 -23.74
C GLY A 292 7.77 25.30 -22.69
N SER A 293 7.13 25.08 -21.54
CA SER A 293 7.69 24.37 -20.39
C SER A 293 6.74 23.34 -19.78
N TYR A 294 7.29 22.50 -18.89
CA TYR A 294 6.56 21.50 -18.10
C TYR A 294 6.37 21.92 -16.65
N ASP A 295 6.63 23.19 -16.30
CA ASP A 295 6.58 23.66 -14.90
C ASP A 295 5.17 23.55 -14.29
N LYS A 296 4.16 23.59 -15.16
CA LYS A 296 2.75 23.44 -14.82
C LYS A 296 2.24 22.00 -14.89
N ALA A 297 3.09 21.04 -15.23
CA ALA A 297 2.71 19.65 -15.31
C ALA A 297 2.17 19.16 -13.96
N VAL A 298 1.21 18.25 -14.03
CA VAL A 298 0.69 17.53 -12.86
C VAL A 298 1.81 16.68 -12.26
N ARG A 299 1.89 16.69 -10.93
CA ARG A 299 2.84 15.89 -10.14
C ARG A 299 2.06 14.85 -9.34
N PHE A 300 2.66 13.71 -9.07
CA PHE A 300 2.04 12.60 -8.35
C PHE A 300 2.85 12.27 -7.11
N LEU A 301 2.18 11.79 -6.07
CA LEU A 301 2.83 11.19 -4.91
C LEU A 301 2.73 9.68 -5.03
N GLY A 302 3.88 9.00 -5.03
CA GLY A 302 3.95 7.55 -5.04
C GLY A 302 3.70 6.94 -3.66
N SER A 303 3.43 5.63 -3.60
CA SER A 303 3.17 4.92 -2.34
C SER A 303 4.39 4.82 -1.40
N ASN A 304 5.57 5.20 -1.88
CA ASN A 304 6.82 5.31 -1.13
C ASN A 304 7.14 6.74 -0.69
N ASP A 305 6.15 7.64 -0.72
CA ASP A 305 6.28 9.07 -0.39
C ASP A 305 7.24 9.84 -1.31
N GLU A 306 7.61 9.27 -2.47
CA GLU A 306 8.39 9.98 -3.48
C GLU A 306 7.48 10.73 -4.45
N GLU A 307 7.87 11.95 -4.80
CA GLU A 307 7.22 12.69 -5.87
C GLU A 307 7.59 12.09 -7.24
N ILE A 308 6.60 11.94 -8.11
CA ILE A 308 6.74 11.50 -9.49
C ILE A 308 6.30 12.66 -10.39
N SER A 309 7.24 13.16 -11.19
CA SER A 309 7.03 14.28 -12.09
C SER A 309 7.78 14.08 -13.41
N TYR A 310 7.53 14.94 -14.39
CA TYR A 310 8.23 14.92 -15.68
C TYR A 310 9.75 15.09 -15.51
N ASP A 311 10.18 15.91 -14.55
CA ASP A 311 11.57 16.28 -14.32
C ASP A 311 12.38 15.23 -13.55
N ASN A 312 11.73 14.42 -12.69
CA ASN A 312 12.43 13.48 -11.82
C ASN A 312 12.23 12.00 -12.19
N ASN A 313 11.30 11.69 -13.09
CA ASN A 313 10.94 10.31 -13.42
C ASN A 313 10.90 10.08 -14.94
N PRO A 314 11.79 9.23 -15.50
CA PRO A 314 11.79 8.93 -16.94
C PRO A 314 10.64 7.99 -17.37
N PHE A 315 9.94 7.39 -16.42
CA PHE A 315 8.90 6.39 -16.64
C PHE A 315 7.49 6.97 -16.77
N ILE A 316 7.35 8.29 -16.62
CA ILE A 316 6.09 9.00 -16.80
C ILE A 316 6.06 9.74 -18.14
N LYS A 317 4.96 9.59 -18.88
CA LYS A 317 4.76 10.26 -20.17
C LYS A 317 3.28 10.56 -20.41
N ALA A 318 2.99 11.58 -21.20
CA ALA A 318 1.65 11.78 -21.74
C ALA A 318 1.45 10.90 -22.98
N LEU A 319 0.47 9.99 -22.93
CA LEU A 319 -0.01 9.25 -24.10
C LEU A 319 -0.81 10.16 -25.04
N TYR A 320 -1.49 11.14 -24.46
CA TYR A 320 -2.30 12.12 -25.18
C TYR A 320 -2.29 13.43 -24.40
N ASP A 321 -1.99 14.56 -25.04
CA ASP A 321 -1.96 15.89 -24.41
C ASP A 321 -2.80 16.90 -25.19
N GLY A 322 -4.09 16.94 -24.86
CA GLY A 322 -5.02 17.94 -25.38
C GLY A 322 -5.01 19.26 -24.61
N CYS A 323 -4.53 19.23 -23.37
CA CYS A 323 -4.59 20.38 -22.46
C CYS A 323 -3.47 21.39 -22.73
N ALA A 324 -2.48 21.03 -23.55
CA ALA A 324 -1.31 21.86 -23.81
C ALA A 324 -1.62 23.26 -24.37
N SER A 325 -2.72 23.38 -25.13
CA SER A 325 -3.13 24.66 -25.72
C SER A 325 -3.87 25.60 -24.75
N ARG A 326 -4.25 25.11 -23.56
CA ARG A 326 -5.07 25.83 -22.56
C ARG A 326 -6.36 26.41 -23.15
N LYS A 327 -7.01 25.70 -24.08
CA LYS A 327 -8.23 26.14 -24.78
C LYS A 327 -9.35 25.12 -24.70
N GLY A 328 -10.56 25.61 -24.45
CA GLY A 328 -11.78 24.80 -24.47
C GLY A 328 -11.73 23.67 -23.44
N TYR A 329 -12.53 22.65 -23.69
CA TYR A 329 -12.56 21.41 -22.92
C TYR A 329 -11.70 20.36 -23.60
N GLU A 330 -10.76 19.80 -22.86
CA GLU A 330 -9.89 18.71 -23.32
C GLU A 330 -9.51 17.80 -22.14
N LYS A 331 -8.71 16.78 -22.42
CA LYS A 331 -8.11 15.84 -21.50
C LYS A 331 -6.66 15.57 -21.87
N THR A 332 -5.90 15.13 -20.87
CA THR A 332 -4.54 14.63 -21.02
C THR A 332 -4.48 13.27 -20.35
N VAL A 333 -4.02 12.26 -21.06
CA VAL A 333 -3.84 10.90 -20.53
C VAL A 333 -2.37 10.70 -20.25
N ILE A 334 -2.03 10.51 -18.98
CA ILE A 334 -0.68 10.33 -18.47
C ILE A 334 -0.53 8.85 -18.09
N GLU A 335 0.55 8.23 -18.53
CA GLU A 335 0.93 6.85 -18.19
C GLU A 335 2.21 6.87 -17.36
N ILE A 336 2.16 6.19 -16.22
CA ILE A 336 3.32 5.82 -15.41
C ILE A 336 3.59 4.35 -15.69
N ASN A 337 4.69 4.03 -16.37
CA ASN A 337 5.10 2.65 -16.66
C ASN A 337 6.51 2.43 -16.11
N THR A 338 6.59 2.00 -14.85
CA THR A 338 7.82 2.02 -14.06
C THR A 338 8.26 0.61 -13.64
N PRO A 339 9.56 0.30 -13.70
CA PRO A 339 10.12 -0.88 -13.05
C PRO A 339 10.30 -0.68 -11.53
N LYS A 340 10.16 0.56 -11.03
CA LYS A 340 10.25 0.88 -9.60
C LYS A 340 8.88 0.67 -8.94
N ILE A 341 8.58 -0.57 -8.58
CA ILE A 341 7.25 -0.97 -8.09
C ILE A 341 6.87 -0.27 -6.77
N ASP A 342 7.84 0.11 -5.95
CA ASP A 342 7.59 0.82 -4.70
C ASP A 342 6.93 2.19 -4.89
N GLN A 343 7.11 2.80 -6.07
CA GLN A 343 6.52 4.10 -6.42
C GLN A 343 5.01 4.03 -6.68
N VAL A 344 4.46 2.85 -7.00
CA VAL A 344 3.04 2.68 -7.32
C VAL A 344 2.31 1.85 -6.26
N PRO A 345 0.99 2.06 -6.07
CA PRO A 345 0.13 3.01 -6.78
C PRO A 345 0.36 4.48 -6.40
N ILE A 346 -0.16 5.41 -7.21
CA ILE A 346 -0.23 6.83 -6.84
C ILE A 346 -1.20 7.02 -5.66
N VAL A 347 -0.78 7.77 -4.64
CA VAL A 347 -1.55 8.03 -3.43
C VAL A 347 -2.09 9.45 -3.36
N ASP A 348 -1.50 10.38 -4.11
CA ASP A 348 -1.94 11.76 -4.20
C ASP A 348 -1.56 12.40 -5.54
N VAL A 349 -2.16 13.55 -5.84
CA VAL A 349 -1.92 14.35 -7.05
C VAL A 349 -1.82 15.83 -6.71
N MET A 350 -0.85 16.51 -7.30
CA MET A 350 -0.66 17.96 -7.18
C MET A 350 -0.90 18.61 -8.54
N ILE A 351 -1.79 19.62 -8.54
CA ILE A 351 -2.18 20.36 -9.73
C ILE A 351 -1.61 21.78 -9.64
N ASN A 352 -0.90 22.22 -10.69
CA ASN A 352 -0.22 23.51 -10.70
C ASN A 352 -0.97 24.61 -11.48
N ASP A 353 -1.66 24.29 -12.59
CA ASP A 353 -2.32 25.31 -13.43
C ASP A 353 -3.82 25.45 -13.17
N PHE A 354 -4.19 26.06 -12.04
CA PHE A 354 -5.57 26.46 -11.77
C PHE A 354 -5.64 27.75 -10.95
N GLY A 355 -6.84 28.32 -10.79
CA GLY A 355 -7.10 29.49 -9.94
C GLY A 355 -7.65 30.70 -10.70
N ASP A 356 -7.45 30.78 -12.02
CA ASP A 356 -8.05 31.83 -12.84
C ASP A 356 -9.57 31.63 -12.98
N GLN A 357 -10.31 32.72 -13.24
CA GLN A 357 -11.79 32.73 -13.21
C GLN A 357 -12.46 31.67 -14.10
N ASN A 358 -11.82 31.30 -15.21
CA ASN A 358 -12.38 30.37 -16.19
C ASN A 358 -11.68 28.99 -16.17
N GLN A 359 -10.69 28.80 -15.30
CA GLN A 359 -10.00 27.52 -15.17
C GLN A 359 -10.85 26.52 -14.41
N LYS A 360 -10.97 25.33 -14.98
CA LYS A 360 -11.61 24.20 -14.33
C LYS A 360 -10.79 22.96 -14.61
N PHE A 361 -10.77 22.06 -13.63
CA PHE A 361 -10.17 20.76 -13.83
C PHE A 361 -10.96 19.68 -13.08
N GLY A 362 -10.80 18.48 -13.58
CA GLY A 362 -11.16 17.23 -12.94
C GLY A 362 -10.13 16.18 -13.32
N PHE A 363 -10.23 14.99 -12.75
CA PHE A 363 -9.35 13.90 -13.13
C PHE A 363 -10.03 12.57 -12.88
N GLU A 364 -9.50 11.53 -13.51
CA GLU A 364 -9.89 10.14 -13.37
C GLU A 364 -8.62 9.31 -13.12
N VAL A 365 -8.65 8.49 -12.08
CA VAL A 365 -7.55 7.61 -11.69
C VAL A 365 -7.81 6.24 -12.28
N GLY A 366 -6.87 5.75 -13.10
CA GLY A 366 -6.92 4.39 -13.64
C GLY A 366 -6.44 3.34 -12.64
N PRO A 367 -6.70 2.05 -12.93
CA PRO A 367 -6.16 0.97 -12.11
C PRO A 367 -4.63 0.97 -12.16
N VAL A 368 -4.03 0.47 -11.08
CA VAL A 368 -2.62 0.06 -11.08
C VAL A 368 -2.55 -1.40 -11.51
N CYS A 369 -1.79 -1.68 -12.56
CA CYS A 369 -1.64 -3.02 -13.13
C CYS A 369 -0.19 -3.48 -12.94
N PHE A 370 -0.03 -4.60 -12.25
CA PHE A 370 1.25 -5.23 -11.94
C PHE A 370 1.53 -6.37 -12.93
N LEU A 371 2.67 -6.32 -13.62
CA LEU A 371 3.13 -7.34 -14.55
C LEU A 371 4.31 -8.11 -13.95
N GLY A 372 4.09 -9.41 -13.72
CA GLY A 372 5.06 -10.36 -13.17
C GLY A 372 5.99 -10.99 -14.19
#